data_AF-A0A287CYQ3-F1
#
_entry.id   AF-A0A287CYQ3-F1
#
_cell.length_a   1.000
_cell.length_b   1.000
_cell.length_c   1.000
_cell.angle_alpha   90.00
_cell.angle_beta   90.00
_cell.angle_gamma   90.00
#
_symmetry.space_group_name_H-M   'P 1'
#
loop_
_entity.id
_entity.type
_entity.pdbx_description
1 polymer ?
#
loop_
_entity_poly.entity_id
_entity_poly.type
_entity_poly.pdbx_seq_one_letter_code
_entity_poly.pdbx_strand_id
1 'polypeptide(L)'
;ISSSFTQETKLSLSPPLVEGSAFELSRKDMDKKLSVDDVSQLVTSPLCGAISLFVGTTRNNFEGKKVISLEYEAYLPMAENEIRKICSDIRQKWPVKHIAVFHRLGLVPVSEASIIIKKELYEESSSSWKRNKECFWATNS
;
A
#
# COMPACT_ATOMS: atom_id res chain seq x y z
N ILE A 1 -31.88 -11.60 36.44
CA ILE A 1 -30.81 -12.46 35.90
C ILE A 1 -31.24 -12.83 34.48
N SER A 2 -30.74 -12.10 33.48
CA SER A 2 -31.03 -12.40 32.07
C SER A 2 -29.73 -12.27 31.31
N SER A 3 -29.23 -13.40 30.85
CA SER A 3 -28.09 -13.53 29.95
C SER A 3 -28.55 -13.25 28.52
N SER A 4 -27.92 -12.31 27.84
CA SER A 4 -27.97 -12.24 26.37
C SER A 4 -26.55 -12.13 25.83
N PHE A 5 -26.09 -13.30 25.39
CA PHE A 5 -24.93 -13.54 24.54
C PHE A 5 -25.11 -12.71 23.25
N THR A 6 -24.17 -11.82 22.95
CA THR A 6 -24.12 -11.18 21.63
C THR A 6 -22.84 -11.63 20.96
N GLN A 7 -23.03 -12.45 19.93
CA GLN A 7 -22.04 -13.23 19.20
C GLN A 7 -20.95 -12.30 18.62
N GLU A 8 -19.71 -12.44 19.09
CA GLU A 8 -18.54 -11.86 18.43
C GLU A 8 -18.49 -12.42 17.01
N THR A 9 -18.81 -11.58 16.03
CA THR A 9 -18.67 -11.96 14.63
C THR A 9 -17.18 -12.00 14.31
N LYS A 10 -16.61 -13.20 14.42
CA LYS A 10 -15.28 -13.55 13.95
C LYS A 10 -15.21 -13.32 12.44
N LEU A 11 -14.95 -12.09 12.01
CA LEU A 11 -14.48 -11.77 10.66
C LEU A 11 -13.02 -12.25 10.58
N SER A 12 -12.92 -13.55 10.35
CA SER A 12 -11.75 -14.27 9.89
C SER A 12 -11.73 -14.19 8.37
N LEU A 13 -10.52 -14.20 7.83
CA LEU A 13 -10.17 -14.35 6.43
C LEU A 13 -10.21 -13.04 5.65
N SER A 14 -9.02 -12.43 5.55
CA SER A 14 -8.49 -11.94 4.28
C SER A 14 -9.24 -12.59 3.11
N PRO A 15 -9.91 -11.81 2.23
CA PRO A 15 -10.45 -12.41 1.03
C PRO A 15 -9.33 -13.14 0.30
N PRO A 16 -9.61 -14.31 -0.31
CA PRO A 16 -8.61 -15.02 -1.10
C PRO A 16 -8.02 -14.01 -2.07
N LEU A 17 -6.69 -13.96 -2.13
CA LEU A 17 -5.92 -13.16 -3.06
C LEU A 17 -6.53 -13.38 -4.45
N VAL A 18 -7.36 -12.43 -4.90
CA VAL A 18 -7.84 -12.40 -6.27
C VAL A 18 -6.56 -12.23 -7.08
N GLU A 19 -6.19 -13.29 -7.80
CA GLU A 19 -4.87 -13.55 -8.37
C GLU A 19 -3.98 -12.30 -8.44
N GLY A 20 -3.09 -12.18 -7.45
CA GLY A 20 -2.01 -11.22 -7.45
C GLY A 20 -2.30 -9.83 -6.88
N SER A 21 -3.40 -9.58 -6.18
CA SER A 21 -3.60 -8.29 -5.46
C SER A 21 -3.81 -8.51 -3.97
N ALA A 22 -2.97 -7.89 -3.13
CA ALA A 22 -3.16 -7.82 -1.69
C ALA A 22 -3.61 -6.40 -1.30
N PHE A 23 -4.78 -6.27 -0.67
CA PHE A 23 -5.21 -4.99 -0.11
C PHE A 23 -5.53 -5.17 1.37
N GLU A 24 -4.90 -4.35 2.21
CA GLU A 24 -5.15 -4.36 3.65
C GLU A 24 -5.33 -2.93 4.17
N LEU A 25 -6.51 -2.66 4.72
CA LEU A 25 -6.78 -1.49 5.54
C LEU A 25 -6.66 -1.91 7.00
N SER A 26 -5.58 -1.49 7.66
CA SER A 26 -5.42 -1.83 9.08
C SER A 26 -6.28 -0.89 9.92
N ARG A 27 -7.52 -1.34 10.21
CA ARG A 27 -8.38 -0.75 11.23
C ARG A 27 -8.29 -1.51 12.56
N LYS A 28 -7.88 -2.79 12.52
CA LYS A 28 -7.94 -3.73 13.65
C LYS A 28 -6.78 -3.56 14.63
N ASP A 29 -5.62 -3.14 14.12
CA ASP A 29 -4.43 -2.87 14.92
C ASP A 29 -4.00 -1.40 14.68
N MET A 30 -4.65 -0.45 15.37
CA MET A 30 -4.31 0.99 15.26
C MET A 30 -2.82 1.28 15.58
N ASP A 31 -2.16 0.37 16.30
CA ASP A 31 -0.77 0.47 16.73
C ASP A 31 0.22 -0.34 15.87
N LYS A 32 -0.27 -1.19 14.96
CA LYS A 32 0.63 -2.00 14.12
C LYS A 32 1.22 -1.13 13.01
N LYS A 33 2.50 -0.83 13.16
CA LYS A 33 3.29 -0.10 12.16
C LYS A 33 3.33 -0.89 10.86
N LEU A 34 3.20 -0.18 9.74
CA LEU A 34 3.39 -0.77 8.42
C LEU A 34 4.87 -1.08 8.22
N SER A 35 5.19 -2.38 8.08
CA SER A 35 6.54 -2.84 7.74
C SER A 35 6.71 -2.81 6.24
N VAL A 36 7.74 -2.11 5.76
CA VAL A 36 8.09 -2.13 4.35
C VAL A 36 8.51 -3.54 3.94
N ASP A 37 9.24 -4.27 4.78
CA ASP A 37 9.74 -5.59 4.42
C ASP A 37 8.60 -6.60 4.20
N ASP A 38 7.66 -6.66 5.15
CA ASP A 38 6.51 -7.57 5.09
C ASP A 38 5.72 -7.36 3.79
N VAL A 39 5.47 -6.10 3.43
CA VAL A 39 4.76 -5.76 2.18
C VAL A 39 5.60 -6.10 0.94
N SER A 40 6.94 -6.09 1.02
CA SER A 40 7.81 -6.54 -0.10
C SER A 40 7.60 -8.02 -0.37
N GLN A 41 7.60 -8.82 0.69
CA GLN A 41 7.49 -10.27 0.59
C GLN A 41 6.18 -10.68 -0.07
N LEU A 42 5.08 -9.96 0.22
CA LEU A 42 3.77 -10.23 -0.37
C LEU A 42 3.70 -10.05 -1.90
N VAL A 43 4.59 -9.24 -2.47
CA VAL A 43 4.60 -8.96 -3.92
C VAL A 43 5.78 -9.58 -4.65
N THR A 44 6.69 -10.25 -3.94
CA THR A 44 7.90 -10.83 -4.54
C THR A 44 7.56 -12.11 -5.30
N SER A 45 8.09 -12.25 -6.51
CA SER A 45 7.87 -13.38 -7.40
C SER A 45 9.15 -13.76 -8.16
N PRO A 46 9.41 -15.06 -8.38
CA PRO A 46 10.51 -15.49 -9.26
C PRO A 46 10.32 -15.10 -10.73
N LEU A 47 9.11 -14.65 -11.12
CA LEU A 47 8.79 -14.26 -12.51
C LEU A 47 9.04 -12.78 -12.80
N CYS A 48 9.55 -12.02 -11.85
CA CYS A 48 9.66 -10.57 -11.97
C CYS A 48 10.98 -10.06 -11.41
N GLY A 49 11.61 -9.17 -12.17
CA GLY A 49 12.96 -8.66 -11.86
C GLY A 49 12.97 -7.37 -11.05
N ALA A 50 11.82 -6.72 -10.84
CA ALA A 50 11.75 -5.43 -10.18
C ALA A 50 10.46 -5.21 -9.37
N ILE A 51 10.62 -4.51 -8.25
CA ILE A 51 9.52 -4.02 -7.41
C ILE A 51 9.62 -2.50 -7.32
N SER A 52 8.50 -1.82 -7.56
CA SER A 52 8.35 -0.37 -7.33
C SER A 52 7.57 -0.16 -6.05
N LEU A 53 8.09 0.69 -5.16
CA LEU A 53 7.55 0.96 -3.84
C LEU A 53 7.32 2.47 -3.65
N PHE A 54 6.16 2.81 -3.09
CA PHE A 54 5.83 4.15 -2.61
C PHE A 54 5.46 4.08 -1.13
N VAL A 55 6.11 4.90 -0.31
CA VAL A 55 5.85 5.02 1.13
C VAL A 55 5.47 6.46 1.43
N GLY A 56 4.25 6.68 1.90
CA GLY A 56 3.82 7.98 2.40
C GLY A 56 4.05 8.06 3.91
N THR A 57 4.79 9.08 4.36
CA THR A 57 5.10 9.29 5.78
C THR A 57 4.55 10.62 6.28
N THR A 58 4.12 10.65 7.55
CA THR A 58 3.66 11.90 8.18
C THR A 58 4.80 12.91 8.30
N ARG A 59 4.60 14.12 7.77
CA ARG A 59 5.54 15.24 7.88
C ARG A 59 5.34 16.00 9.19
N ASN A 60 6.39 16.63 9.69
CA ASN A 60 6.38 17.35 10.97
C ASN A 60 5.89 18.81 10.89
N ASN A 61 5.47 19.27 9.71
CA ASN A 61 5.04 20.65 9.48
C ASN A 61 3.81 20.69 8.57
N PHE A 62 2.90 21.62 8.88
CA PHE A 62 1.76 21.96 8.06
C PHE A 62 1.39 23.42 8.32
N GLU A 63 1.42 24.27 7.27
CA GLU A 63 1.05 25.70 7.36
C GLU A 63 1.76 26.47 8.49
N GLY A 64 3.06 26.22 8.68
CA GLY A 64 3.85 26.86 9.73
C GLY A 64 3.62 26.31 11.15
N LYS A 65 2.72 25.34 11.33
CA LYS A 65 2.45 24.67 12.61
C LYS A 65 3.23 23.35 12.70
N LYS A 66 3.70 23.03 13.91
CA LYS A 66 4.35 21.76 14.22
C LYS A 66 3.28 20.66 14.32
N VAL A 67 3.45 19.61 13.52
CA VAL A 67 2.59 18.42 13.53
C VAL A 67 3.29 17.33 14.33
N ILE A 68 2.55 16.62 15.17
CA ILE A 68 3.03 15.47 15.96
C ILE A 68 2.52 14.13 15.41
N SER A 69 1.32 14.13 14.84
CA SER A 69 0.66 12.97 14.23
C SER A 69 -0.44 13.44 13.29
N LEU A 70 -0.86 12.55 12.39
CA LEU A 70 -2.07 12.70 11.58
C LEU A 70 -3.04 11.57 11.92
N GLU A 71 -4.33 11.87 11.98
CA GLU A 71 -5.37 10.88 12.17
C GLU A 71 -6.05 10.58 10.83
N TYR A 72 -6.07 9.30 10.44
CA TYR A 72 -6.61 8.85 9.17
C TYR A 72 -7.90 8.07 9.38
N GLU A 73 -8.98 8.53 8.75
CA GLU A 73 -10.26 7.85 8.71
C GLU A 73 -10.64 7.48 7.28
N ALA A 74 -11.32 6.35 7.11
CA ALA A 74 -11.81 5.91 5.81
C ALA A 74 -13.12 5.14 5.96
N TYR A 75 -14.05 5.34 5.02
CA TYR A 75 -15.21 4.48 4.87
C TYR A 75 -14.80 3.21 4.13
N LEU A 76 -14.52 2.13 4.88
CA LEU A 76 -13.87 0.92 4.36
C LEU A 76 -14.50 0.35 3.08
N PRO A 77 -15.83 0.15 2.98
CA PRO A 77 -16.41 -0.47 1.80
C PRO A 77 -16.16 0.34 0.52
N MET A 78 -16.19 1.66 0.62
CA MET A 78 -15.90 2.54 -0.51
C MET A 78 -14.40 2.56 -0.81
N ALA A 79 -13.55 2.69 0.21
CA ALA A 79 -12.10 2.70 0.05
C ALA A 79 -11.59 1.41 -0.63
N GLU A 80 -12.08 0.25 -0.20
CA GLU A 80 -11.78 -1.05 -0.83
C GLU A 80 -12.21 -1.09 -2.30
N ASN A 81 -13.40 -0.59 -2.61
CA ASN A 81 -13.90 -0.57 -3.98
C ASN A 81 -13.07 0.35 -4.88
N GLU A 82 -12.72 1.55 -4.41
CA GLU A 82 -11.90 2.48 -5.19
C GLU A 82 -10.48 1.96 -5.41
N ILE A 83 -9.85 1.36 -4.39
CA ILE A 83 -8.53 0.74 -4.56
C ILE A 83 -8.59 -0.44 -5.52
N ARG A 84 -9.66 -1.25 -5.49
CA ARG A 84 -9.85 -2.34 -6.45
C ARG A 84 -9.97 -1.83 -7.88
N LYS A 85 -10.71 -0.73 -8.10
CA LYS A 85 -10.78 -0.07 -9.42
C LYS A 85 -9.41 0.41 -9.88
N ILE A 86 -8.66 1.11 -9.02
CA ILE A 86 -7.30 1.56 -9.34
C ILE A 86 -6.39 0.38 -9.71
N CYS A 87 -6.44 -0.73 -8.96
CA CYS A 87 -5.67 -1.93 -9.26
C CYS A 87 -6.06 -2.54 -10.61
N SER A 88 -7.36 -2.58 -10.94
CA SER A 88 -7.85 -3.01 -12.25
C SER A 88 -7.32 -2.11 -13.37
N ASP A 89 -7.43 -0.79 -13.22
CA ASP A 89 -6.96 0.18 -14.22
C ASP A 89 -5.45 0.09 -14.45
N ILE A 90 -4.67 -0.17 -13.38
CA ILE A 90 -3.23 -0.41 -13.48
C ILE A 90 -2.96 -1.66 -14.31
N ARG A 91 -3.67 -2.77 -14.04
CA ARG A 91 -3.49 -4.03 -14.80
C ARG A 91 -3.90 -3.93 -16.26
N GLN A 92 -4.88 -3.08 -16.57
CA GLN A 92 -5.28 -2.81 -17.96
C GLN A 92 -4.21 -2.01 -18.72
N LYS A 93 -3.48 -1.13 -18.03
CA LYS A 93 -2.47 -0.25 -18.64
C LYS A 93 -1.07 -0.84 -18.65
N TRP A 94 -0.72 -1.66 -17.65
CA TRP A 94 0.62 -2.20 -17.48
C TRP A 94 0.58 -3.69 -17.11
N PRO A 95 1.52 -4.49 -17.64
CA PRO A 95 1.66 -5.90 -17.28
C PRO A 95 2.32 -5.99 -15.89
N VAL A 96 1.53 -5.84 -14.83
CA VAL A 96 1.98 -6.02 -13.45
C VAL A 96 1.50 -7.37 -12.92
N LYS A 97 2.39 -8.11 -12.25
CA LYS A 97 2.04 -9.40 -11.64
C LYS A 97 1.33 -9.18 -10.31
N HIS A 98 2.04 -8.55 -9.39
CA HIS A 98 1.56 -8.32 -8.03
C HIS A 98 1.36 -6.84 -7.73
N ILE A 99 0.28 -6.53 -7.01
CA ILE A 99 0.01 -5.20 -6.45
C ILE A 99 -0.35 -5.36 -4.98
N ALA A 100 0.33 -4.63 -4.11
CA ALA A 100 -0.02 -4.52 -2.70
C ALA A 100 -0.32 -3.07 -2.34
N VAL A 101 -1.44 -2.83 -1.68
CA VAL A 101 -1.76 -1.52 -1.12
C VAL A 101 -2.11 -1.68 0.35
N PHE A 102 -1.42 -0.93 1.20
CA PHE A 102 -1.58 -0.93 2.64
C PHE A 102 -1.80 0.49 3.10
N HIS A 103 -2.87 0.72 3.87
CA HIS A 103 -3.12 2.03 4.47
C HIS A 103 -3.44 1.86 5.95
N ARG A 104 -2.71 2.60 6.79
CA ARG A 104 -2.94 2.68 8.23
C ARG A 104 -4.06 3.68 8.51
N LEU A 105 -4.99 3.30 9.36
CA LEU A 105 -6.05 4.16 9.87
C LEU A 105 -5.78 4.48 11.35
N GLY A 106 -6.39 5.55 11.86
CA GLY A 106 -6.12 6.10 13.18
C GLY A 106 -4.88 6.99 13.21
N LEU A 107 -4.26 7.13 14.38
CA LEU A 107 -3.14 8.03 14.61
C LEU A 107 -1.83 7.49 14.03
N VAL A 108 -1.20 8.32 13.19
CA VAL A 108 0.10 8.05 12.58
C VAL A 108 1.08 9.17 12.96
N PRO A 109 2.01 8.90 13.89
CA PRO A 109 3.05 9.84 14.29
C PRO A 109 3.92 10.32 13.12
N VAL A 110 4.58 11.46 13.32
CA VAL A 110 5.63 11.95 12.40
C VAL A 110 6.67 10.88 12.09
N SER A 111 7.11 10.84 10.84
CA SER A 111 8.08 9.88 10.31
C SER A 111 7.60 8.43 10.23
N GLU A 112 6.35 8.13 10.61
CA GLU A 112 5.76 6.81 10.40
C GLU A 112 5.01 6.73 9.06
N ALA A 113 4.98 5.53 8.48
CA ALA A 113 4.29 5.26 7.23
C ALA A 113 2.78 5.19 7.44
N SER A 114 2.04 6.05 6.73
CA SER A 114 0.57 6.03 6.66
C SER A 114 0.07 5.17 5.50
N ILE A 115 0.83 5.10 4.40
CA ILE A 115 0.48 4.30 3.22
C ILE A 115 1.72 3.65 2.62
N ILE A 116 1.58 2.39 2.19
CA ILE A 116 2.57 1.66 1.42
C ILE A 116 1.89 1.09 0.17
N ILE A 117 2.38 1.45 -1.00
CA ILE A 117 1.95 0.89 -2.28
C ILE A 117 3.14 0.18 -2.92
N LYS A 118 2.93 -1.05 -3.38
CA LYS A 118 3.92 -1.81 -4.15
C LYS A 118 3.33 -2.40 -5.41
N LYS A 119 4.13 -2.42 -6.46
CA LYS A 119 3.83 -3.17 -7.68
C LYS A 119 5.08 -3.88 -8.19
N GLU A 120 4.86 -5.07 -8.73
CA GLU A 120 5.91 -5.89 -9.32
C GLU A 120 5.85 -5.85 -10.86
N LEU A 121 7.01 -5.78 -11.50
CA LEU A 121 7.20 -5.59 -12.94
C LEU A 121 7.99 -6.75 -13.55
N TYR A 122 7.57 -7.21 -14.73
CA TYR A 122 8.29 -8.25 -15.48
C TYR A 122 9.61 -7.76 -16.09
N GLU A 123 10.51 -8.72 -16.36
CA GLU A 123 11.82 -8.49 -16.99
C GLU A 123 11.70 -8.00 -18.45
N GLU A 124 10.71 -8.50 -19.20
CA GLU A 124 10.41 -8.06 -20.57
C GLU A 124 9.00 -7.50 -20.70
N SER A 125 8.85 -6.19 -20.50
CA SER A 125 7.95 -5.33 -21.28
C SER A 125 8.10 -3.89 -20.79
N SER A 126 8.70 -3.05 -21.63
CA SER A 126 9.17 -1.72 -21.27
C SER A 126 8.11 -0.85 -20.59
N SER A 127 8.41 -0.39 -19.38
CA SER A 127 8.12 0.98 -18.97
C SER A 127 9.49 1.58 -18.68
N SER A 128 10.04 2.39 -19.58
CA SER A 128 11.44 2.82 -19.59
C SER A 128 11.99 3.23 -18.21
N TRP A 129 12.56 2.25 -17.51
CA TRP A 129 13.73 2.40 -16.63
C TRP A 129 14.80 1.40 -17.06
N LYS A 130 15.00 1.26 -18.37
CA LYS A 130 16.32 0.95 -18.92
C LYS A 130 17.08 2.27 -18.90
N ARG A 131 18.17 2.36 -18.14
CA ARG A 131 19.13 3.45 -18.30
C ARG A 131 19.42 3.58 -19.79
N ASN A 132 19.07 4.73 -20.34
CA ASN A 132 19.57 5.16 -21.61
C ASN A 132 21.10 5.18 -21.50
N LYS A 133 21.84 4.66 -22.50
CA LYS A 133 23.30 4.82 -22.53
C LYS A 133 23.69 6.32 -22.58
N GLU A 134 22.70 7.18 -22.81
CA GLU A 134 22.75 8.65 -22.82
C GLU A 134 22.03 9.31 -21.65
N CYS A 135 21.86 8.67 -20.48
CA CYS A 135 21.28 9.36 -19.32
C CYS A 135 22.13 10.58 -18.89
N PHE A 136 21.71 11.76 -19.37
CA PHE A 136 22.33 13.08 -19.20
C PHE A 136 21.86 13.84 -17.95
N TRP A 137 20.98 13.27 -17.12
CA TRP A 137 20.64 13.88 -15.82
C TRP A 137 21.79 13.76 -14.79
N ALA A 138 22.89 13.09 -15.15
CA ALA A 138 24.17 13.08 -14.43
C ALA A 138 25.10 14.26 -14.83
N THR A 139 24.67 15.12 -15.74
CA THR A 139 25.36 16.36 -16.12
C THR A 139 24.36 17.52 -16.15
N ASN A 140 24.32 18.21 -15.02
CA ASN A 140 23.80 19.56 -14.74
C ASN A 140 22.31 19.74 -14.42
N SER A 141 22.13 20.28 -13.20
CA SER A 141 21.31 21.41 -12.77
C SER A 141 20.42 22.08 -13.81
#